data_AF-A0A7R9ZRM1-F1
#
_entry.id   AF-A0A7R9ZRM1-F1
#
_cell.length_a   1.000
_cell.length_b   1.000
_cell.length_c   1.000
_cell.angle_alpha   90.00
_cell.angle_beta   90.00
_cell.angle_gamma   90.00
#
_symmetry.space_group_name_H-M   'P 1'
#
loop_
_entity.id
_entity.type
_entity.pdbx_description
1 polymer ?
#
loop_
_entity_poly.entity_id
_entity_poly.type
_entity_poly.pdbx_seq_one_letter_code
_entity_poly.pdbx_strand_id
1 'polypeptide(L)'
;EQQKQMETQFENPASYNTTKIIHSETKLPFTGVSVQLCALMHADTLPDKDGYIIVTRSLHPGMAGCHTDQATTRIGASASTKNELLMGVNILRRVPGKPKCTDLISVNQVTSGFVPQFLAKRIGMAGLNDFFKNVRVIGEKTHA
;
A
#
# COMPACT_ATOMS: atom_id res chain seq x y z
N GLU A 1 28.63 -5.68 -37.13
CA GLU A 1 27.70 -4.58 -36.80
C GLU A 1 26.29 -5.11 -36.60
N GLN A 2 25.69 -4.72 -35.47
CA GLN A 2 24.26 -4.56 -35.19
C GLN A 2 23.32 -5.79 -35.34
N GLN A 3 23.25 -6.57 -34.25
CA GLN A 3 22.05 -7.34 -33.90
C GLN A 3 20.97 -6.35 -33.44
N LYS A 4 20.04 -6.04 -34.35
CA LYS A 4 18.86 -5.22 -34.09
C LYS A 4 17.93 -6.02 -33.17
N GLN A 5 17.98 -5.75 -31.86
CA GLN A 5 17.01 -6.27 -30.90
C GLN A 5 15.62 -5.83 -31.37
N MET A 6 14.77 -6.79 -31.71
CA MET A 6 13.35 -6.55 -31.91
C MET A 6 12.77 -6.17 -30.54
N GLU A 7 12.67 -4.87 -30.28
CA GLU A 7 11.79 -4.35 -29.26
C GLU A 7 10.37 -4.77 -29.62
N THR A 8 9.84 -5.75 -28.90
CA THR A 8 8.41 -6.04 -28.93
C THR A 8 7.69 -4.83 -28.36
N GLN A 9 7.30 -3.90 -29.24
CA GLN A 9 6.42 -2.80 -28.88
C GLN A 9 5.09 -3.41 -28.46
N PHE A 10 4.91 -3.59 -27.15
CA PHE A 10 3.58 -3.80 -26.59
C PHE A 10 2.79 -2.53 -26.88
N GLU A 11 1.86 -2.60 -27.83
CA GLU A 11 0.86 -1.56 -28.06
C GLU A 11 0.27 -1.17 -26.71
N ASN A 12 0.45 0.10 -26.35
CA ASN A 12 0.08 0.59 -25.04
C ASN A 12 -1.45 0.66 -24.99
N PRO A 13 -2.12 -0.20 -24.20
CA PRO A 13 -3.57 -0.21 -24.18
C PRO A 13 -4.09 1.09 -23.57
N ALA A 14 -5.35 1.40 -23.83
CA ALA A 14 -6.04 2.60 -23.36
C ALA A 14 -5.71 2.92 -21.89
N SER A 15 -5.64 4.20 -21.54
CA SER A 15 -5.43 4.62 -20.15
C SER A 15 -6.45 3.93 -19.24
N TYR A 16 -5.95 3.14 -18.29
CA TYR A 16 -6.76 2.43 -17.31
C TYR A 16 -6.70 3.20 -16.00
N ASN A 17 -7.84 3.71 -15.57
CA ASN A 17 -8.02 4.25 -14.23
C ASN A 17 -9.17 3.55 -13.52
N THR A 18 -9.05 3.42 -12.20
CA THR A 18 -10.12 2.89 -11.36
C THR A 18 -10.02 3.44 -9.95
N THR A 19 -11.17 3.67 -9.32
CA THR A 19 -11.26 4.12 -7.94
C THR A 19 -12.21 3.21 -7.19
N LYS A 20 -11.78 2.74 -6.01
CA LYS A 20 -12.57 1.87 -5.14
C LYS A 20 -12.40 2.25 -3.69
N ILE A 21 -13.43 2.00 -2.90
CA ILE A 21 -13.32 1.98 -1.44
C ILE A 21 -12.95 0.55 -1.03
N ILE A 22 -11.90 0.42 -0.24
CA ILE A 22 -11.41 -0.86 0.26
C ILE A 22 -11.59 -0.92 1.77
N HIS A 23 -11.96 -2.11 2.25
CA HIS A 23 -11.98 -2.47 3.66
C HIS A 23 -11.00 -3.61 3.87
N SER A 24 -10.09 -3.46 4.82
CA SER A 24 -9.06 -4.45 5.14
C SER A 24 -8.88 -4.56 6.63
N GLU A 25 -8.56 -5.76 7.10
CA GLU A 25 -8.15 -6.01 8.48
C GLU A 25 -6.73 -6.60 8.47
N THR A 26 -5.83 -6.01 9.23
CA THR A 26 -4.43 -6.45 9.35
C THR A 26 -4.12 -6.79 10.80
N LYS A 27 -3.74 -8.05 11.05
CA LYS A 27 -3.26 -8.47 12.37
C LYS A 27 -1.84 -7.96 12.59
N LEU A 28 -1.62 -7.23 13.67
CA LEU A 28 -0.29 -6.76 14.02
C LEU A 28 0.54 -7.88 14.64
N PRO A 29 1.78 -8.10 14.17
CA PRO A 29 2.69 -9.05 14.78
C PRO A 29 2.91 -8.74 16.26
N PHE A 30 3.02 -9.78 17.10
CA PHE A 30 3.44 -9.72 18.51
C PHE A 30 2.51 -8.97 19.49
N THR A 31 1.40 -8.40 19.04
CA THR A 31 0.50 -7.60 19.91
C THR A 31 -0.86 -8.25 20.14
N GLY A 32 -1.26 -9.21 19.29
CA GLY A 32 -2.61 -9.78 19.32
C GLY A 32 -3.70 -8.82 18.87
N VAL A 33 -3.34 -7.61 18.43
CA VAL A 33 -4.24 -6.55 17.99
C VAL A 33 -4.45 -6.61 16.47
N SER A 34 -5.68 -6.37 16.01
CA SER A 34 -6.00 -6.14 14.59
C SER A 34 -6.21 -4.65 14.32
N VAL A 35 -5.70 -4.18 13.19
CA VAL A 35 -5.98 -2.85 12.64
C VAL A 35 -6.98 -2.98 11.51
N GLN A 36 -8.04 -2.19 11.54
CA GLN A 36 -8.95 -2.07 10.41
C GLN A 36 -8.57 -0.85 9.57
N LEU A 37 -8.69 -0.99 8.26
CA LEU A 37 -8.46 0.06 7.29
C LEU A 37 -9.70 0.17 6.40
N CYS A 38 -10.29 1.36 6.36
CA CYS A 38 -11.22 1.76 5.32
C CYS A 38 -10.57 2.88 4.53
N ALA A 39 -10.31 2.67 3.25
CA ALA A 39 -9.52 3.59 2.43
C ALA A 39 -10.09 3.75 1.02
N LEU A 40 -9.89 4.94 0.46
CA LEU A 40 -10.04 5.21 -0.96
C LEU A 40 -8.75 4.75 -1.64
N MET A 41 -8.88 3.86 -2.61
CA MET A 41 -7.79 3.40 -3.46
C MET A 41 -8.07 3.85 -4.89
N HIS A 42 -7.11 4.55 -5.47
CA HIS A 42 -7.13 4.98 -6.86
C HIS A 42 -5.93 4.38 -7.58
N ALA A 43 -6.16 3.76 -8.73
CA ALA A 43 -5.12 3.27 -9.61
C ALA A 43 -5.23 3.97 -10.96
N ASP A 44 -4.10 4.34 -11.53
CA ASP A 44 -4.01 4.96 -12.85
C ASP A 44 -2.74 4.50 -13.58
N THR A 45 -2.77 4.60 -14.90
CA THR A 45 -1.59 4.55 -15.76
C THR A 45 -0.65 5.72 -15.49
N LEU A 46 0.66 5.48 -15.52
CA LEU A 46 1.65 6.56 -15.44
C LEU A 46 1.59 7.46 -16.70
N PRO A 47 2.00 8.75 -16.62
CA PRO A 47 1.93 9.67 -17.75
C PRO A 47 2.74 9.25 -18.98
N ASP A 48 3.90 8.61 -18.75
CA ASP A 48 4.75 8.01 -19.78
C ASP A 48 4.22 6.66 -20.30
N LYS A 49 3.12 6.18 -19.71
CA LYS A 49 2.47 4.89 -19.98
C LYS A 49 3.42 3.70 -19.81
N ASP A 50 4.45 3.82 -18.97
CA ASP A 50 5.40 2.75 -18.68
C ASP A 50 5.06 1.97 -17.39
N GLY A 51 3.81 2.08 -16.94
CA GLY A 51 3.35 1.34 -15.78
C GLY A 51 2.14 1.97 -15.10
N TYR A 52 2.04 1.73 -13.80
CA TYR A 52 0.86 2.08 -13.01
C TYR A 52 1.26 2.75 -11.69
N ILE A 53 0.40 3.65 -11.23
CA ILE A 53 0.45 4.23 -9.89
C ILE A 53 -0.82 3.85 -9.13
N ILE A 54 -0.68 3.43 -7.89
CA ILE A 54 -1.77 3.10 -6.98
C ILE A 54 -1.61 3.96 -5.73
N VAL A 55 -2.57 4.86 -5.51
CA VAL A 55 -2.63 5.74 -4.34
C VAL A 55 -3.74 5.25 -3.43
N THR A 56 -3.41 5.02 -2.16
CA THR A 56 -4.35 4.62 -1.11
C THR A 56 -4.37 5.70 -0.03
N ARG A 57 -5.56 6.14 0.36
CA ARG A 57 -5.78 7.13 1.43
C ARG A 57 -6.86 6.64 2.38
N SER A 58 -6.60 6.61 3.68
CA SER A 58 -7.64 6.28 4.67
C SER A 58 -8.80 7.27 4.59
N LEU A 59 -10.01 6.73 4.64
CA LEU A 59 -11.28 7.49 4.69
C LEU A 59 -11.69 7.82 6.12
N HIS A 60 -11.07 7.21 7.13
CA HIS A 60 -11.39 7.54 8.51
C HIS A 60 -10.68 8.84 8.92
N PRO A 61 -11.42 9.83 9.45
CA PRO A 61 -10.82 11.04 10.00
C PRO A 61 -10.12 10.70 11.33
N GLY A 62 -8.87 10.26 11.24
CA GLY A 62 -7.88 10.41 12.31
C GLY A 62 -6.91 11.49 11.86
N MET A 63 -6.78 12.59 12.60
CA MET A 63 -5.98 13.73 12.12
C MET A 63 -4.49 13.44 12.16
N ALA A 64 -3.80 13.72 11.05
CA ALA A 64 -2.45 14.24 11.13
C ALA A 64 -2.54 15.64 11.71
N GLY A 65 -2.06 15.83 12.95
CA GLY A 65 -1.77 17.16 13.49
C GLY A 65 -2.78 17.79 14.44
N CYS A 66 -3.90 17.18 14.82
CA CYS A 66 -4.63 17.72 15.98
C CYS A 66 -5.18 16.67 16.95
N HIS A 67 -5.06 17.05 18.22
CA HIS A 67 -5.68 16.41 19.36
C HIS A 67 -7.19 16.65 19.30
N THR A 68 -7.99 15.60 19.47
CA THR A 68 -9.35 15.79 19.95
C THR A 68 -9.27 15.96 21.46
N ASP A 69 -9.32 17.21 21.92
CA ASP A 69 -9.69 17.56 23.30
C ASP A 69 -11.12 17.10 23.54
N GLN A 70 -11.32 15.80 23.78
CA GLN A 70 -12.50 15.22 24.40
C GLN A 70 -12.21 13.75 24.72
N ALA A 71 -11.23 13.54 25.59
CA ALA A 71 -11.14 12.33 26.41
C ALA A 71 -12.05 12.51 27.64
N THR A 72 -13.35 12.74 27.44
CA THR A 72 -14.33 12.64 28.51
C THR A 72 -14.91 11.23 28.52
N THR A 73 -14.34 10.43 29.44
CA THR A 73 -15.09 9.55 30.34
C THR A 73 -16.20 8.70 29.73
N ARG A 74 -15.88 7.48 29.27
CA ARG A 74 -16.68 6.27 29.55
C ARG A 74 -15.79 5.03 29.64
N ILE A 75 -15.54 4.58 30.87
CA ILE A 75 -15.17 3.20 31.17
C ILE A 75 -16.36 2.34 30.71
N GLY A 76 -16.19 1.51 29.67
CA GLY A 76 -17.17 0.47 29.31
C GLY A 76 -17.92 0.59 27.98
N ALA A 77 -17.58 1.50 27.07
CA ALA A 77 -18.04 1.45 25.67
C ALA A 77 -16.82 1.27 24.76
N SER A 78 -16.86 0.28 23.86
CA SER A 78 -15.74 -0.15 23.03
C SER A 78 -15.01 1.06 22.41
N ALA A 79 -13.78 1.26 22.86
CA ALA A 79 -12.89 2.27 22.32
C ALA A 79 -12.74 1.98 20.82
N SER A 80 -13.42 2.78 20.00
CA SER A 80 -13.33 2.74 18.54
C SER A 80 -11.86 2.87 18.17
N THR A 81 -11.26 1.75 17.80
CA THR A 81 -9.87 1.59 17.39
C THR A 81 -9.62 2.54 16.24
N LYS A 82 -8.95 3.67 16.52
CA LYS A 82 -8.69 4.73 15.55
C LYS A 82 -7.78 4.15 14.46
N ASN A 83 -8.22 4.21 13.21
CA ASN A 83 -7.58 3.57 12.05
C ASN A 83 -6.21 4.19 11.70
N GLU A 84 -5.27 3.33 11.29
CA GLU A 84 -3.83 3.64 11.20
C GLU A 84 -3.20 3.25 9.85
N LEU A 85 -3.58 3.95 8.79
CA LEU A 85 -2.73 4.13 7.62
C LEU A 85 -3.11 5.45 6.98
N LEU A 86 -2.25 6.46 7.05
CA LEU A 86 -2.64 7.78 6.58
C LEU A 86 -2.61 7.84 5.05
N MET A 87 -1.61 7.20 4.42
CA MET A 87 -1.41 7.24 2.97
C MET A 87 -0.47 6.11 2.51
N GLY A 88 -0.69 5.57 1.32
CA GLY A 88 0.22 4.66 0.64
C GLY A 88 0.28 4.96 -0.85
N VAL A 89 1.47 4.84 -1.45
CA VAL A 89 1.68 4.99 -2.89
C VAL A 89 2.50 3.80 -3.37
N ASN A 90 2.00 3.10 -4.38
CA ASN A 90 2.73 2.03 -5.06
C ASN A 90 2.90 2.41 -6.52
N ILE A 91 4.13 2.32 -7.01
CA ILE A 91 4.47 2.59 -8.41
C ILE A 91 5.03 1.30 -8.99
N LEU A 92 4.43 0.83 -10.07
CA LEU A 92 4.83 -0.37 -10.80
C LEU A 92 5.35 0.07 -12.16
N ARG A 93 6.57 -0.32 -12.52
CA ARG A 93 7.20 -0.01 -13.82
C ARG A 93 7.81 -1.24 -14.44
N ARG A 94 7.95 -1.23 -15.77
CA ARG A 94 8.71 -2.27 -16.48
C ARG A 94 10.20 -2.09 -16.19
N VAL A 95 10.93 -3.20 -16.22
CA VAL A 95 12.40 -3.17 -16.16
C VAL A 95 12.95 -3.25 -17.59
N PRO A 96 13.72 -2.23 -18.05
CA PRO A 96 14.30 -2.24 -19.40
C PRO A 96 15.10 -3.52 -19.67
N GLY A 97 14.85 -4.15 -20.82
CA GLY A 97 15.51 -5.40 -21.22
C GLY A 97 15.08 -6.65 -20.44
N LYS A 98 14.13 -6.55 -19.50
CA LYS A 98 13.61 -7.68 -18.71
C LYS A 98 12.08 -7.71 -18.73
N PRO A 99 11.45 -8.24 -19.79
CA PRO A 99 9.99 -8.14 -20.00
C PRO A 99 9.15 -8.89 -18.95
N LYS A 100 9.76 -9.81 -18.19
CA LYS A 100 9.10 -10.56 -17.09
C LYS A 100 9.44 -10.00 -15.70
N CYS A 101 10.00 -8.80 -15.64
CA CYS A 101 10.37 -8.15 -14.39
C CYS A 101 9.67 -6.81 -14.26
N THR A 102 9.18 -6.54 -13.05
CA THR A 102 8.53 -5.29 -12.67
C THR A 102 9.32 -4.67 -11.53
N ASP A 103 9.63 -3.38 -11.66
CA ASP A 103 10.12 -2.56 -10.56
C ASP A 103 8.92 -2.06 -9.75
N LEU A 104 8.93 -2.33 -8.45
CA LEU A 104 7.87 -1.95 -7.52
C LEU A 104 8.44 -1.06 -6.43
N ILE A 105 8.03 0.20 -6.43
CA ILE A 105 8.35 1.18 -5.40
C ILE A 105 7.11 1.37 -4.53
N SER A 106 7.24 1.20 -3.22
CA SER A 106 6.14 1.37 -2.26
C SER A 106 6.54 2.39 -1.18
N VAL A 107 5.72 3.43 -1.02
CA VAL A 107 5.88 4.47 -0.01
C VAL A 107 4.63 4.45 0.87
N ASN A 108 4.80 4.12 2.15
CA ASN A 108 3.69 4.03 3.09
C ASN A 108 3.92 4.97 4.28
N GLN A 109 2.94 5.83 4.55
CA GLN A 109 2.87 6.63 5.76
C GLN A 109 1.88 5.99 6.73
N VAL A 110 2.43 5.32 7.73
CA VAL A 110 1.68 4.74 8.84
C VAL A 110 1.83 5.68 10.03
N THR A 111 0.72 6.12 10.61
CA THR A 111 0.73 6.77 11.93
C THR A 111 -0.05 5.88 12.87
N SER A 112 0.54 5.61 14.04
CA SER A 112 -0.10 4.79 15.05
C SER A 112 -0.13 5.48 16.41
N GLY A 113 -1.33 5.63 16.96
CA GLY A 113 -1.57 6.13 18.32
C GLY A 113 -1.55 5.02 19.38
N PHE A 114 -1.72 3.76 19.00
CA PHE A 114 -1.74 2.63 19.95
C PHE A 114 -0.47 1.77 19.93
N VAL A 115 0.39 1.86 18.91
CA VAL A 115 1.67 1.16 18.87
C VAL A 115 2.76 1.99 19.54
N PRO A 116 3.47 1.46 20.55
CA PRO A 116 4.64 2.12 21.14
C PRO A 116 5.71 2.42 20.07
N GLN A 117 6.28 3.63 20.09
CA GLN A 117 7.22 4.10 19.05
C GLN A 117 8.42 3.17 18.84
N PHE A 118 8.95 2.55 19.92
CA PHE A 118 10.06 1.60 19.81
C PHE A 118 9.68 0.33 19.04
N LEU A 119 8.40 -0.04 19.02
CA LEU A 119 7.88 -1.23 18.34
C LEU A 119 7.39 -0.91 16.92
N ALA A 120 6.98 0.35 16.67
CA ALA A 120 6.46 0.81 15.39
C ALA A 120 7.43 0.51 14.23
N LYS A 121 8.73 0.77 14.41
CA LYS A 121 9.75 0.47 13.39
C LYS A 121 9.82 -1.02 13.06
N ARG A 122 9.79 -1.88 14.08
CA ARG A 122 9.87 -3.34 13.89
C ARG A 122 8.63 -3.89 13.20
N ILE A 123 7.45 -3.44 13.61
CA ILE A 123 6.17 -3.81 12.99
C ILE A 123 6.13 -3.33 11.54
N GLY A 124 6.53 -2.08 11.28
CA GLY A 124 6.58 -1.52 9.92
C GLY A 124 7.52 -2.31 9.00
N MET A 125 8.73 -2.65 9.47
CA MET A 125 9.67 -3.45 8.70
C MET A 125 9.17 -4.88 8.44
N ALA A 126 8.53 -5.51 9.44
CA ALA A 126 7.93 -6.84 9.27
C ALA A 126 6.82 -6.80 8.21
N GLY A 127 5.92 -5.82 8.29
CA GLY A 127 4.83 -5.66 7.33
C GLY A 127 5.32 -5.39 5.91
N LEU A 128 6.35 -4.56 5.74
CA LEU A 128 6.96 -4.31 4.42
C LEU A 128 7.59 -5.59 3.84
N ASN A 129 8.33 -6.35 4.66
CA ASN A 129 8.94 -7.59 4.21
C ASN A 129 7.90 -8.62 3.77
N ASP A 130 6.83 -8.78 4.56
CA ASP A 130 5.71 -9.67 4.23
C ASP A 130 4.98 -9.22 2.96
N PHE A 131 4.78 -7.92 2.78
CA PHE A 131 4.17 -7.37 1.56
C PHE A 131 4.96 -7.77 0.30
N PHE A 132 6.27 -7.48 0.26
CA PHE A 132 7.09 -7.83 -0.92
C PHE A 132 7.19 -9.35 -1.14
N LYS A 133 7.26 -10.13 -0.06
CA LYS A 133 7.25 -11.59 -0.16
C LYS A 133 5.95 -12.09 -0.80
N ASN A 134 4.80 -11.59 -0.36
CA ASN A 134 3.50 -12.00 -0.88
C ASN A 134 3.32 -11.59 -2.35
N VAL A 135 3.73 -10.38 -2.72
CA VAL A 135 3.69 -9.92 -4.12
C VAL A 135 4.51 -10.84 -5.02
N ARG A 136 5.72 -11.25 -4.60
CA ARG A 136 6.56 -12.18 -5.38
C ARG A 136 5.89 -13.54 -5.57
N VAL A 137 5.32 -14.11 -4.51
CA VAL A 137 4.60 -15.40 -4.58
C VAL A 137 3.42 -15.32 -5.56
N ILE A 138 2.66 -14.21 -5.56
CA ILE A 138 1.55 -14.00 -6.49
C ILE A 138 2.07 -13.85 -7.93
N GLY A 139 3.15 -13.09 -8.12
CA GLY A 139 3.81 -12.93 -9.42
C GLY A 139 4.26 -14.26 -10.01
N GLU A 140 4.90 -15.12 -9.21
CA GLU A 140 5.33 -16.45 -9.63
C GLU A 140 4.14 -17.32 -10.07
N LYS A 141 3.04 -17.33 -9.29
CA LYS A 141 1.84 -18.11 -9.60
C LYS A 141 1.09 -17.64 -10.85
N THR A 142 1.20 -16.36 -11.21
CA THR A 142 0.50 -15.78 -12.36
C THR A 142 1.24 -16.05 -13.68
N HIS A 143 2.52 -16.40 -13.61
CA HIS A 143 3.37 -16.73 -14.76
C HIS A 143 3.69 -18.22 -14.92
N ALA A 144 3.18 -19.06 -14.01
CA ALA A 144 3.22 -20.53 -14.11
C ALA A 144 2.01 -21.03 -14.92
#